data_AF-A0A954LJ70-F1
#
_entry.id   AF-A0A954LJ70-F1
#
_cell.length_a   1.000
_cell.length_b   1.000
_cell.length_c   1.000
_cell.angle_alpha   90.00
_cell.angle_beta   90.00
_cell.angle_gamma   90.00
#
_symmetry.space_group_name_H-M   'P 1'
#
loop_
_entity.id
_entity.type
_entity.pdbx_description
1 polymer ?
#
loop_
_entity_poly.entity_id
_entity_poly.type
_entity_poly.pdbx_seq_one_letter_code
_entity_poly.pdbx_strand_id
1 'polypeptide(L)'
;MTDSLSQRSPLLPERHPTLDFFVVDVFDATPKGDMASMEHPIFSLSTKPDHRIRRYEHNGKFIEIKPSADGLATVHDRDVLIYCISHLIAAINAGESVSQVVRFRAHDLLKSTNRMTNGQGYEALKAALERLSGTRISTNITTGGLEIFETFGLIERAKIVRESRDGRMQEVEVKLSDWVFNA
;
A
#
# COMPACT_ATOMS: atom_id res chain seq x y z
N MET A 1 21.51 43.34 -11.50
CA MET A 1 20.29 42.51 -11.64
C MET A 1 20.72 41.07 -11.55
N THR A 2 20.69 40.50 -10.36
CA THR A 2 21.17 39.15 -10.08
C THR A 2 19.97 38.22 -10.00
N ASP A 3 19.96 37.24 -10.89
CA ASP A 3 18.92 36.24 -11.11
C ASP A 3 18.93 35.23 -9.95
N SER A 4 17.85 35.18 -9.16
CA SER A 4 17.70 34.24 -8.06
C SER A 4 17.08 32.94 -8.57
N LEU A 5 17.93 31.97 -8.86
CA LEU A 5 17.55 30.57 -9.09
C LEU A 5 16.79 30.05 -7.86
N SER A 6 15.47 29.97 -7.99
CA SER A 6 14.58 29.32 -7.03
C SER A 6 15.05 27.87 -6.81
N GLN A 7 15.60 27.59 -5.62
CA GLN A 7 15.83 26.24 -5.13
C GLN A 7 14.49 25.52 -5.05
N ARG A 8 14.11 24.83 -6.13
CA ARG A 8 12.99 23.88 -6.10
C ARG A 8 13.41 22.71 -5.22
N SER A 9 12.82 22.62 -4.03
CA SER A 9 12.97 21.43 -3.18
C SER A 9 12.60 20.18 -3.99
N PRO A 10 13.37 19.09 -3.92
CA PRO A 10 13.06 17.83 -4.60
C PRO A 10 11.84 17.13 -4.01
N LEU A 11 11.32 17.63 -2.88
CA LEU A 11 10.17 17.10 -2.18
C LEU A 11 8.87 17.65 -2.75
N LEU A 12 7.82 16.83 -2.70
CA LEU A 12 6.46 17.31 -2.98
C LEU A 12 6.11 18.46 -2.02
N PRO A 13 5.35 19.47 -2.47
CA PRO A 13 4.93 20.55 -1.61
C PRO A 13 4.13 19.99 -0.41
N GLU A 14 4.45 20.47 0.79
CA GLU A 14 3.69 20.15 2.00
C GLU A 14 2.33 20.86 1.92
N ARG A 15 1.26 20.08 1.73
CA ARG A 15 -0.12 20.58 1.60
C ARG A 15 -0.84 20.58 2.94
N HIS A 16 -0.45 19.68 3.85
CA HIS A 16 -1.06 19.48 5.15
C HIS A 16 0.02 19.16 6.20
N PRO A 17 -0.16 19.60 7.47
CA PRO A 17 0.71 19.18 8.55
C PRO A 17 0.63 17.65 8.72
N THR A 18 1.80 17.01 8.68
CA THR A 18 1.96 15.55 8.69
C THR A 18 1.50 14.96 10.04
N LEU A 19 0.64 13.94 10.00
CA LEU A 19 0.31 13.13 11.19
C LEU A 19 1.43 12.11 11.41
N ASP A 20 1.77 11.82 12.67
CA ASP A 20 2.79 10.83 13.02
C ASP A 20 2.37 9.43 12.52
N PHE A 21 2.87 9.05 11.35
CA PHE A 21 2.74 7.70 10.84
C PHE A 21 3.74 6.79 11.54
N PHE A 22 3.27 5.66 12.04
CA PHE A 22 4.16 4.57 12.39
C PHE A 22 4.70 3.97 11.09
N VAL A 23 5.90 4.40 10.70
CA VAL A 23 6.71 3.70 9.72
C VAL A 23 7.29 2.47 10.42
N VAL A 24 6.46 1.45 10.59
CA VAL A 24 7.01 0.10 10.74
C VAL A 24 7.50 -0.27 9.34
N ASP A 25 8.69 -0.83 9.27
CA ASP A 25 9.22 -1.42 8.04
C ASP A 25 8.49 -2.74 7.80
N VAL A 26 7.17 -2.68 7.57
CA VAL A 26 6.26 -3.84 7.51
C VAL A 26 6.61 -4.76 6.32
N PHE A 27 7.36 -4.23 5.36
CA PHE A 27 7.93 -5.02 4.27
C PHE A 27 9.26 -5.71 4.64
N ASP A 28 9.87 -5.34 5.77
CA ASP A 28 11.03 -5.99 6.41
C ASP A 28 10.61 -6.95 7.54
N ALA A 29 9.36 -6.82 8.03
CA ALA A 29 8.81 -7.61 9.14
C ALA A 29 8.08 -8.90 8.70
N THR A 30 8.46 -9.47 7.55
CA THR A 30 7.94 -10.77 7.16
C THR A 30 8.46 -11.89 8.08
N PRO A 31 7.70 -12.98 8.32
CA PRO A 31 8.04 -13.97 9.34
C PRO A 31 9.47 -14.47 9.18
N LYS A 32 10.26 -14.25 10.23
CA LYS A 32 11.64 -14.72 10.39
C LYS A 32 11.69 -16.24 10.32
N GLY A 33 11.81 -16.73 9.09
CA GLY A 33 12.00 -18.12 8.74
C GLY A 33 12.44 -18.17 7.29
N ASP A 34 13.66 -17.69 7.02
CA ASP A 34 14.32 -17.82 5.72
C ASP A 34 13.82 -16.88 4.59
N MET A 35 13.16 -15.76 4.96
CA MET A 35 12.84 -14.61 4.10
C MET A 35 13.90 -13.49 4.11
N ALA A 36 14.94 -13.62 4.93
CA ALA A 36 15.94 -12.56 5.16
C ALA A 36 17.07 -12.58 4.12
N SER A 37 16.78 -12.31 2.84
CA SER A 37 17.78 -11.72 1.93
C SER A 37 17.21 -11.24 0.57
N MET A 38 15.93 -10.88 0.53
CA MET A 38 15.29 -10.50 -0.72
C MET A 38 14.63 -9.13 -0.55
N GLU A 39 15.45 -8.08 -0.66
CA GLU A 39 15.01 -6.70 -0.87
C GLU A 39 14.33 -6.59 -2.24
N HIS A 40 13.10 -7.10 -2.35
CA HIS A 40 12.38 -7.12 -3.62
C HIS A 40 11.34 -6.03 -3.68
N PRO A 41 11.54 -5.01 -4.54
CA PRO A 41 10.58 -3.95 -4.68
C PRO A 41 9.28 -4.51 -5.29
N ILE A 42 8.26 -4.67 -4.46
CA ILE A 42 6.89 -5.00 -4.88
C ILE A 42 6.28 -3.84 -5.65
N PHE A 43 6.51 -2.62 -5.16
CA PHE A 43 5.95 -1.42 -5.74
C PHE A 43 6.70 -0.96 -6.98
N SER A 44 5.98 -0.43 -7.95
CA SER A 44 6.57 0.27 -9.09
C SER A 44 6.97 1.70 -8.74
N LEU A 45 8.14 2.12 -9.24
CA LEU A 45 8.61 3.51 -9.22
C LEU A 45 8.10 4.29 -10.45
N SER A 46 7.44 3.61 -11.39
CA SER A 46 6.94 4.23 -12.62
C SER A 46 5.74 5.14 -12.33
N THR A 47 5.72 6.30 -12.97
CA THR A 47 4.55 7.19 -13.01
C THR A 47 3.53 6.80 -14.07
N LYS A 48 3.85 5.80 -14.90
CA LYS A 48 2.96 5.15 -15.88
C LYS A 48 2.62 3.72 -15.43
N PRO A 49 1.49 3.14 -15.86
CA PRO A 49 1.17 1.74 -15.58
C PRO A 49 2.34 0.81 -15.92
N ASP A 50 2.80 0.05 -14.92
CA ASP A 50 3.90 -0.90 -15.06
C ASP A 50 3.34 -2.31 -15.19
N HIS A 51 3.42 -2.88 -16.40
CA HIS A 51 2.95 -4.23 -16.70
C HIS A 51 4.07 -5.27 -16.71
N ARG A 52 5.24 -4.95 -16.18
CA ARG A 52 6.35 -5.90 -16.10
C ARG A 52 6.10 -6.89 -14.97
N ILE A 53 6.07 -8.18 -15.31
CA ILE A 53 6.15 -9.25 -14.31
C ILE A 53 7.57 -9.23 -13.74
N ARG A 54 7.70 -9.24 -12.41
CA ARG A 54 8.99 -9.31 -11.71
C ARG A 54 9.09 -10.66 -11.06
N ARG A 55 10.15 -11.41 -11.38
CA ARG A 55 10.44 -12.69 -10.74
C ARG A 55 11.83 -12.60 -10.14
N TYR A 56 11.93 -12.98 -8.88
CA TYR A 56 13.17 -13.08 -8.16
C TYR A 56 13.31 -14.50 -7.63
N GLU A 57 14.50 -15.07 -7.71
CA GLU A 57 14.73 -16.47 -7.36
C GLU A 57 16.09 -16.64 -6.71
N HIS A 58 16.14 -17.40 -5.62
CA HIS A 58 17.37 -17.75 -4.92
C HIS A 58 17.19 -19.10 -4.22
N ASN A 59 18.16 -20.01 -4.41
CA ASN A 59 18.17 -21.35 -3.80
C ASN A 59 16.86 -22.15 -3.96
N GLY A 60 16.25 -22.11 -5.15
CA GLY A 60 14.99 -22.82 -5.45
C GLY A 60 13.74 -22.17 -4.88
N LYS A 61 13.86 -21.05 -4.15
CA LYS A 61 12.74 -20.23 -3.70
C LYS A 61 12.55 -19.05 -4.64
N PHE A 62 11.31 -18.70 -4.95
CA PHE A 62 11.02 -17.55 -5.81
C PHE A 62 9.93 -16.66 -5.22
N ILE A 63 9.99 -15.38 -5.58
CA ILE A 63 8.89 -14.43 -5.44
C ILE A 63 8.60 -13.86 -6.83
N GLU A 64 7.36 -13.99 -7.27
CA GLU A 64 6.88 -13.50 -8.55
C GLU A 64 5.73 -12.51 -8.34
N ILE A 65 5.85 -11.33 -8.93
CA ILE A 65 4.94 -10.20 -8.74
C ILE A 65 4.32 -9.89 -10.09
N LYS A 66 3.00 -10.02 -10.16
CA LYS A 66 2.21 -9.90 -11.38
C LYS A 66 1.31 -8.66 -11.33
N PRO A 67 1.33 -7.84 -12.39
CA PRO A 67 0.42 -6.71 -12.54
C PRO A 67 -0.99 -7.15 -12.90
N SER A 68 -1.95 -6.23 -12.69
CA SER A 68 -3.27 -6.31 -13.33
C SER A 68 -3.28 -5.55 -14.67
N ALA A 69 -4.47 -5.44 -15.28
CA ALA A 69 -4.72 -4.57 -16.41
C ALA A 69 -4.45 -3.08 -16.11
N ASP A 70 -4.40 -2.69 -14.82
CA ASP A 70 -4.09 -1.34 -14.36
C ASP A 70 -2.60 -1.15 -14.00
N GLY A 71 -1.80 -2.21 -14.13
CA GLY A 71 -0.38 -2.25 -13.77
C GLY A 71 -0.11 -2.65 -12.31
N LEU A 72 1.16 -2.66 -11.92
CA LEU A 72 1.60 -2.86 -10.55
C LEU A 72 1.21 -1.67 -9.66
N ALA A 73 0.91 -1.95 -8.38
CA ALA A 73 0.85 -0.95 -7.34
C ALA A 73 2.15 -0.14 -7.30
N THR A 74 2.04 1.17 -7.19
CA THR A 74 3.17 2.10 -7.21
C THR A 74 3.62 2.43 -5.79
N VAL A 75 4.81 3.04 -5.65
CA VAL A 75 5.29 3.52 -4.34
C VAL A 75 4.36 4.55 -3.72
N HIS A 76 3.60 5.30 -4.52
CA HIS A 76 2.57 6.19 -4.00
C HIS A 76 1.40 5.41 -3.40
N ASP A 77 1.02 4.28 -4.01
CA ASP A 77 -0.09 3.46 -3.52
C ASP A 77 0.23 2.80 -2.17
N ARG A 78 1.52 2.58 -1.88
CA ARG A 78 2.01 2.10 -0.57
C ARG A 78 1.49 2.94 0.59
N ASP A 79 1.32 4.26 0.42
CA ASP A 79 0.83 5.16 1.47
C ASP A 79 -0.53 4.74 2.02
N VAL A 80 -1.37 4.08 1.20
CA VAL A 80 -2.66 3.55 1.64
C VAL A 80 -2.48 2.41 2.64
N LEU A 81 -1.52 1.52 2.40
CA LEU A 81 -1.21 0.42 3.31
C LEU A 81 -0.62 0.96 4.61
N ILE A 82 0.32 1.90 4.52
CA ILE A 82 0.93 2.56 5.70
C ILE A 82 -0.16 3.21 6.56
N TYR A 83 -1.12 3.90 5.93
CA TYR A 83 -2.26 4.47 6.62
C TYR A 83 -3.10 3.41 7.35
N CYS A 84 -3.45 2.31 6.67
CA CYS A 84 -4.22 1.22 7.27
C CYS A 84 -3.49 0.61 8.48
N ILE A 85 -2.20 0.32 8.33
CA ILE A 85 -1.38 -0.29 9.39
C ILE A 85 -1.21 0.67 10.56
N SER A 86 -1.02 1.98 10.29
CA SER A 86 -0.95 2.99 11.35
C SER A 86 -2.22 3.03 12.20
N HIS A 87 -3.40 2.84 11.60
CA HIS A 87 -4.66 2.70 12.33
C HIS A 87 -4.69 1.44 13.20
N LEU A 88 -4.21 0.31 12.68
CA LEU A 88 -4.14 -0.94 13.45
C LEU A 88 -3.19 -0.80 14.66
N ILE A 89 -2.01 -0.23 14.45
CA ILE A 89 -1.03 0.00 15.51
C ILE A 89 -1.59 0.97 16.56
N ALA A 90 -2.27 2.04 16.14
CA ALA A 90 -2.91 2.97 17.07
C ALA A 90 -3.96 2.26 17.94
N ALA A 91 -4.79 1.38 17.34
CA ALA A 91 -5.77 0.58 18.08
C ALA A 91 -5.10 -0.40 19.06
N ILE A 92 -4.02 -1.09 18.64
CA ILE A 92 -3.24 -1.97 19.53
C ILE A 92 -2.67 -1.20 20.72
N ASN A 93 -2.09 -0.02 20.46
CA ASN A 93 -1.52 0.84 21.49
C ASN A 93 -2.60 1.37 22.46
N ALA A 94 -3.84 1.50 21.99
CA ALA A 94 -5.00 1.84 22.81
C ALA A 94 -5.59 0.62 23.57
N GLY A 95 -5.06 -0.59 23.37
CA GLY A 95 -5.56 -1.83 23.97
C GLY A 95 -6.83 -2.35 23.31
N GLU A 96 -7.15 -1.92 22.10
CA GLU A 96 -8.32 -2.33 21.34
C GLU A 96 -8.05 -3.59 20.52
N SER A 97 -9.11 -4.37 20.24
CA SER A 97 -9.04 -5.47 19.31
C SER A 97 -8.96 -4.98 17.87
N VAL A 98 -7.95 -5.41 17.11
CA VAL A 98 -7.80 -5.08 15.69
C VAL A 98 -8.55 -6.04 14.77
N SER A 99 -8.91 -5.53 13.59
CA SER A 99 -9.51 -6.32 12.50
C SER A 99 -8.68 -6.15 11.22
N GLN A 100 -8.63 -7.19 10.40
CA GLN A 100 -8.09 -7.12 9.02
C GLN A 100 -8.85 -6.12 8.14
N VAL A 101 -10.08 -5.76 8.52
CA VAL A 101 -10.91 -4.79 7.81
C VAL A 101 -10.76 -3.42 8.48
N VAL A 102 -10.08 -2.50 7.80
CA VAL A 102 -9.87 -1.13 8.24
C VAL A 102 -10.89 -0.22 7.56
N ARG A 103 -11.59 0.60 8.34
CA ARG A 103 -12.56 1.60 7.86
C ARG A 103 -12.09 3.00 8.19
N PHE A 104 -12.13 3.89 7.22
CA PHE A 104 -11.72 5.28 7.40
C PHE A 104 -12.40 6.19 6.37
N ARG A 105 -12.35 7.51 6.62
CA ARG A 105 -12.80 8.49 5.64
C ARG A 105 -11.71 8.73 4.61
N ALA A 106 -12.06 8.66 3.32
CA ALA A 106 -11.12 8.94 2.24
C ALA A 106 -10.46 10.32 2.39
N HIS A 107 -11.21 11.33 2.84
CA HIS A 107 -10.69 12.67 3.08
C HIS A 107 -9.50 12.67 4.06
N ASP A 108 -9.59 11.89 5.13
CA ASP A 108 -8.57 11.86 6.18
C ASP A 108 -7.31 11.16 5.69
N LEU A 109 -7.46 10.07 4.93
CA LEU A 109 -6.34 9.43 4.24
C LEU A 109 -5.68 10.37 3.23
N LEU A 110 -6.45 11.07 2.40
CA LEU A 110 -5.90 12.00 1.42
C LEU A 110 -5.12 13.12 2.11
N LYS A 111 -5.66 13.66 3.21
CA LYS A 111 -5.01 14.70 4.00
C LYS A 111 -3.72 14.19 4.64
N SER A 112 -3.77 13.03 5.28
CA SER A 112 -2.62 12.47 6.00
C SER A 112 -1.50 12.06 5.04
N THR A 113 -1.83 11.52 3.86
CA THR A 113 -0.85 11.10 2.85
C THR A 113 -0.40 12.26 1.95
N ASN A 114 -0.67 13.51 2.34
CA ASN A 114 -0.31 14.73 1.61
C ASN A 114 -0.80 14.75 0.14
N ARG A 115 -1.95 14.11 -0.13
CA ARG A 115 -2.60 14.05 -1.45
C ARG A 115 -3.61 15.20 -1.61
N MET A 116 -3.99 15.46 -2.86
CA MET A 116 -5.06 16.42 -3.15
C MET A 116 -6.41 15.92 -2.62
N THR A 117 -7.20 16.80 -2.00
CA THR A 117 -8.54 16.49 -1.44
C THR A 117 -9.69 16.91 -2.38
N ASN A 118 -9.42 16.94 -3.68
CA ASN A 118 -10.39 17.26 -4.74
C ASN A 118 -10.73 16.01 -5.57
N GLY A 119 -11.60 16.15 -6.58
CA GLY A 119 -12.06 15.02 -7.40
C GLY A 119 -10.93 14.16 -7.98
N GLN A 120 -9.83 14.78 -8.45
CA GLN A 120 -8.67 14.05 -8.96
C GLN A 120 -7.99 13.19 -7.88
N GLY A 121 -7.91 13.68 -6.64
CA GLY A 121 -7.39 12.89 -5.53
C GLY A 121 -8.24 11.67 -5.19
N TYR A 122 -9.57 11.80 -5.24
CA TYR A 122 -10.47 10.66 -5.02
C TYR A 122 -10.39 9.63 -6.15
N GLU A 123 -10.29 10.07 -7.42
CA GLU A 123 -10.08 9.14 -8.55
C GLU A 123 -8.71 8.47 -8.46
N ALA A 124 -7.66 9.21 -8.06
CA ALA A 124 -6.34 8.63 -7.82
C ALA A 124 -6.33 7.61 -6.66
N LEU A 125 -7.12 7.85 -5.60
CA LEU A 125 -7.31 6.88 -4.52
C LEU A 125 -8.02 5.62 -5.02
N LYS A 126 -9.08 5.76 -5.83
CA LYS A 126 -9.76 4.62 -6.43
C LYS A 126 -8.78 3.79 -7.29
N ALA A 127 -8.01 4.44 -8.17
CA ALA A 127 -7.02 3.78 -8.99
C ALA A 127 -5.90 3.11 -8.17
N ALA A 128 -5.51 3.71 -7.03
CA ALA A 128 -4.57 3.11 -6.10
C ALA A 128 -5.12 1.81 -5.50
N LEU A 129 -6.38 1.81 -5.05
CA LEU A 129 -7.06 0.63 -4.51
C LEU A 129 -7.20 -0.49 -5.55
N GLU A 130 -7.51 -0.15 -6.80
CA GLU A 130 -7.56 -1.10 -7.93
C GLU A 130 -6.20 -1.76 -8.17
N ARG A 131 -5.11 -0.98 -8.22
CA ARG A 131 -3.74 -1.54 -8.36
C ARG A 131 -3.28 -2.36 -7.15
N LEU A 132 -3.60 -1.92 -5.92
CA LEU A 132 -3.29 -2.66 -4.71
C LEU A 132 -3.99 -4.03 -4.67
N SER A 133 -5.27 -4.08 -5.07
CA SER A 133 -6.02 -5.34 -5.16
C SER A 133 -5.56 -6.21 -6.33
N GLY A 134 -5.17 -5.59 -7.45
CA GLY A 134 -4.75 -6.28 -8.66
C GLY A 134 -3.32 -6.79 -8.69
N THR A 135 -2.43 -6.26 -7.85
CA THR A 135 -1.04 -6.73 -7.75
C THR A 135 -1.00 -8.06 -7.02
N ARG A 136 -0.60 -9.12 -7.72
CA ARG A 136 -0.53 -10.48 -7.20
C ARG A 136 0.90 -10.91 -6.94
N ILE A 137 1.13 -11.49 -5.78
CA ILE A 137 2.39 -12.09 -5.37
C ILE A 137 2.20 -13.61 -5.41
N SER A 138 3.17 -14.32 -5.97
CA SER A 138 3.24 -15.78 -5.98
C SER A 138 4.59 -16.21 -5.44
N THR A 139 4.62 -17.22 -4.58
CA THR A 139 5.85 -17.69 -3.93
C THR A 139 5.75 -19.17 -3.58
N ASN A 140 6.87 -19.84 -3.36
CA ASN A 140 6.95 -21.25 -2.97
C ASN A 140 7.62 -21.45 -1.60
N ILE A 141 7.26 -20.62 -0.62
CA ILE A 141 7.93 -20.62 0.69
C ILE A 141 7.66 -21.95 1.42
N THR A 142 8.70 -22.45 2.08
CA THR A 142 8.62 -23.65 2.92
C THR A 142 8.00 -23.31 4.27
N THR A 143 6.85 -23.91 4.60
CA THR A 143 6.24 -23.81 5.94
C THR A 143 6.16 -25.20 6.55
N GLY A 144 6.74 -25.39 7.74
CA GLY A 144 6.70 -26.70 8.41
C GLY A 144 7.42 -27.83 7.66
N GLY A 145 8.44 -27.52 6.84
CA GLY A 145 9.20 -28.49 6.05
C GLY A 145 8.55 -28.91 4.73
N LEU A 146 7.37 -28.38 4.40
CA LEU A 146 6.70 -28.57 3.11
C LEU A 146 6.87 -27.32 2.25
N GLU A 147 7.24 -27.50 0.99
CA GLU A 147 7.19 -26.42 -0.02
C GLU A 147 5.73 -26.15 -0.38
N ILE A 148 5.26 -24.92 -0.12
CA ILE A 148 3.88 -24.53 -0.39
C ILE A 148 3.90 -23.43 -1.44
N PHE A 149 3.22 -23.68 -2.56
CA PHE A 149 2.92 -22.62 -3.52
C PHE A 149 1.74 -21.80 -3.00
N GLU A 150 1.97 -20.51 -2.78
CA GLU A 150 0.93 -19.57 -2.39
C GLU A 150 0.84 -18.42 -3.40
N THR A 151 -0.39 -17.90 -3.54
CA THR A 151 -0.59 -16.63 -4.22
C THR A 151 -1.57 -15.76 -3.45
N PHE A 152 -1.20 -14.50 -3.23
CA PHE A 152 -1.97 -13.52 -2.49
C PHE A 152 -1.77 -12.12 -3.07
N GLY A 153 -2.59 -11.16 -2.62
CA GLY A 153 -2.50 -9.75 -3.01
C GLY A 153 -1.97 -8.90 -1.86
N LEU A 154 -1.86 -7.59 -2.10
CA LEU A 154 -1.58 -6.63 -1.02
C LEU A 154 -2.83 -6.34 -0.18
N ILE A 155 -3.98 -6.32 -0.82
CA ILE A 155 -5.29 -6.25 -0.18
C ILE A 155 -6.21 -7.30 -0.80
N GLU A 156 -7.11 -7.86 0.00
CA GLU A 156 -8.14 -8.79 -0.46
C GLU A 156 -9.33 -8.06 -1.06
N ARG A 157 -9.65 -6.87 -0.54
CA ARG A 157 -10.81 -6.10 -1.00
C ARG A 157 -10.67 -4.63 -0.65
N ALA A 158 -11.20 -3.78 -1.53
CA ALA A 158 -11.55 -2.40 -1.23
C ALA A 158 -13.04 -2.15 -1.49
N LYS A 159 -13.66 -1.28 -0.70
CA LYS A 159 -15.03 -0.80 -0.91
C LYS A 159 -15.08 0.69 -0.61
N ILE A 160 -15.67 1.46 -1.52
CA ILE A 160 -15.91 2.89 -1.37
C ILE A 160 -17.42 3.10 -1.29
N VAL A 161 -17.90 3.64 -0.18
CA VAL A 161 -19.32 3.98 0.03
C VAL A 161 -19.49 5.48 -0.18
N ARG A 162 -20.41 5.87 -1.08
CA ARG A 162 -20.79 7.27 -1.33
C ARG A 162 -22.20 7.49 -0.82
N GLU A 163 -22.42 8.51 0.01
CA GLU A 163 -23.74 8.81 0.59
C GLU A 163 -24.78 9.32 -0.44
N SER A 164 -24.36 9.99 -1.52
CA SER A 164 -25.26 10.35 -2.62
C SER A 164 -24.52 10.61 -3.94
N ARG A 165 -25.26 10.77 -5.05
CA ARG A 165 -24.67 11.15 -6.37
C ARG A 165 -23.99 12.52 -6.34
N ASP A 166 -24.45 13.43 -5.48
CA ASP A 166 -23.98 14.83 -5.35
C ASP A 166 -23.24 15.12 -4.02
N GLY A 167 -23.15 14.15 -3.11
CA GLY A 167 -22.72 14.34 -1.73
C GLY A 167 -21.31 13.84 -1.42
N ARG A 168 -20.63 14.59 -0.55
CA ARG A 168 -19.32 14.24 0.04
C ARG A 168 -19.49 13.54 1.39
N MET A 169 -19.58 12.22 1.36
CA MET A 169 -18.86 11.35 2.29
C MET A 169 -18.43 10.09 1.54
N GLN A 170 -17.12 9.83 1.50
CA GLN A 170 -16.53 8.62 0.93
C GLN A 170 -15.93 7.82 2.07
N GLU A 171 -16.70 6.88 2.62
CA GLU A 171 -16.15 5.88 3.54
C GLU A 171 -15.41 4.83 2.73
N VAL A 172 -14.18 4.53 3.12
CA VAL A 172 -13.35 3.52 2.50
C VAL A 172 -13.19 2.38 3.49
N GLU A 173 -13.39 1.18 3.01
CA GLU A 173 -13.14 -0.05 3.73
C GLU A 173 -12.10 -0.86 2.95
N VAL A 174 -10.99 -1.20 3.61
CA VAL A 174 -9.92 -2.01 3.06
C VAL A 174 -9.79 -3.29 3.88
N LYS A 175 -9.89 -4.45 3.24
CA LYS A 175 -9.51 -5.73 3.84
C LYS A 175 -8.07 -6.03 3.45
N LEU A 176 -7.15 -5.96 4.40
CA LEU A 176 -5.74 -6.34 4.20
C LEU A 176 -5.64 -7.85 3.93
N SER A 177 -4.63 -8.27 3.17
CA SER A 177 -4.32 -9.69 3.04
C SER A 177 -3.69 -10.24 4.32
N ASP A 178 -3.77 -11.55 4.50
CA ASP A 178 -3.16 -12.21 5.66
C ASP A 178 -1.66 -11.91 5.74
N TRP A 179 -0.99 -11.81 4.58
CA TRP A 179 0.42 -11.46 4.50
C TRP A 179 0.70 -10.04 5.02
N VAL A 180 -0.11 -9.04 4.64
CA VAL A 180 0.08 -7.66 5.12
C VAL A 180 -0.35 -7.51 6.58
N PHE A 181 -1.37 -8.24 7.03
CA PHE A 181 -1.90 -8.14 8.40
C PHE A 181 -1.03 -8.85 9.44
N ASN A 182 -0.37 -9.95 9.06
CA ASN A 182 0.48 -10.74 9.96
C ASN A 182 1.97 -10.35 9.89
N ALA A 183 2.32 -9.35 9.08
CA ALA A 183 3.64 -8.75 9.03
C ALA A 183 3.91 -7.81 10.21
#